data_AF-A0A9D8RWG8-F1
#
_entry.id   AF-A0A9D8RWG8-F1
#
_cell.length_a   1.000
_cell.length_b   1.000
_cell.length_c   1.000
_cell.angle_alpha   90.00
_cell.angle_beta   90.00
_cell.angle_gamma   90.00
#
_symmetry.space_group_name_H-M   'P 1'
#
loop_
_entity.id
_entity.type
_entity.pdbx_description
1 polymer ?
#
loop_
_entity_poly.entity_id
_entity_poly.type
_entity_poly.pdbx_seq_one_letter_code
_entity_poly.pdbx_strand_id
1 'polypeptide(L)'
;HSDAIRRIEGVVDARQYTVPVPEALEAVRDGGTPTLTTGQKHRRECYVAVEESADKALIEEKIKTMPNYFADYETTVNFVSVEELRTNHSGMPHGGSVIRNGVTGEGGRNTHTIEFSLRLDSNPEFTASVLVSSARAVYRMAERGDFGCKTLFDIAPRDLSPLSAEEQRRLLL
;
A
#
# COMPACT_ATOMS: atom_id res chain seq x y z
N HIS A 1 -5.96 -8.67 -5.27
CA HIS A 1 -6.98 -8.21 -6.23
C HIS A 1 -6.70 -8.75 -7.63
N SER A 2 -5.49 -8.56 -8.19
CA SER A 2 -5.09 -9.17 -9.48
C SER A 2 -5.44 -10.67 -9.56
N ASP A 3 -5.10 -11.45 -8.52
CA ASP A 3 -5.45 -12.88 -8.44
C ASP A 3 -6.94 -13.18 -8.46
N ALA A 4 -7.76 -12.29 -7.91
CA ALA A 4 -9.21 -12.49 -7.89
C ALA A 4 -9.78 -12.33 -9.30
N ILE A 5 -9.27 -11.36 -10.08
CA ILE A 5 -9.63 -11.19 -11.49
C ILE A 5 -9.16 -12.39 -12.32
N ARG A 6 -7.94 -12.89 -12.10
CA ARG A 6 -7.39 -14.06 -12.79
C ARG A 6 -8.17 -15.36 -12.60
N ARG A 7 -9.02 -15.43 -11.57
CA ARG A 7 -9.89 -16.59 -11.33
C ARG A 7 -11.21 -16.53 -12.10
N ILE A 8 -11.50 -15.43 -12.79
CA ILE A 8 -12.68 -15.31 -13.64
C ILE A 8 -12.41 -16.08 -14.94
N GLU A 9 -13.34 -16.96 -15.31
CA GLU A 9 -13.29 -17.70 -16.57
C GLU A 9 -13.14 -16.76 -17.78
N GLY A 10 -12.25 -17.13 -18.71
CA GLY A 10 -11.92 -16.33 -19.89
C GLY A 10 -10.85 -15.26 -19.66
N VAL A 11 -10.37 -15.05 -18.43
CA VAL A 11 -9.24 -14.16 -18.12
C VAL A 11 -7.91 -14.93 -18.21
N VAL A 12 -7.00 -14.45 -19.05
CA VAL A 12 -5.65 -15.03 -19.24
C VAL A 12 -4.67 -14.48 -18.19
N ASP A 13 -4.63 -13.16 -18.02
CA ASP A 13 -3.83 -12.50 -16.98
C ASP A 13 -4.46 -11.15 -16.63
N ALA A 14 -4.15 -10.62 -15.44
CA ALA A 14 -4.68 -9.34 -15.00
C ALA A 14 -3.75 -8.62 -14.02
N ARG A 15 -3.80 -7.29 -14.05
CA ARG A 15 -3.16 -6.41 -13.07
C ARG A 15 -4.19 -5.45 -12.53
N GLN A 16 -4.18 -5.25 -11.22
CA GLN A 16 -5.05 -4.30 -10.54
C GLN A 16 -4.22 -3.30 -9.76
N TYR A 17 -4.57 -2.03 -9.90
CA TYR A 17 -3.98 -0.92 -9.16
C TYR A 17 -5.03 -0.31 -8.25
N THR A 18 -4.65 -0.12 -6.98
CA THR A 18 -5.45 0.59 -5.99
C THR A 18 -4.92 2.01 -5.94
N VAL A 19 -5.73 2.98 -6.36
CA VAL A 19 -5.31 4.36 -6.59
C VAL A 19 -6.02 5.26 -5.58
N PRO A 20 -5.29 6.07 -4.78
CA PRO A 20 -5.91 7.04 -3.89
C PRO A 20 -6.76 8.05 -4.66
N VAL A 21 -7.92 8.41 -4.12
CA VAL A 21 -8.76 9.49 -4.66
C VAL A 21 -8.09 10.83 -4.30
N PRO A 22 -7.65 11.65 -5.29
CA PRO A 22 -6.90 12.87 -5.03
C PRO A 22 -7.62 13.84 -4.10
N GLU A 23 -8.92 14.04 -4.29
CA GLU A 23 -9.73 14.98 -3.52
C GLU A 23 -9.81 14.58 -2.03
N ALA A 24 -9.91 13.28 -1.75
CA ALA A 24 -9.90 12.75 -0.39
C ALA A 24 -8.53 12.91 0.27
N LEU A 25 -7.45 12.73 -0.50
CA LEU A 25 -6.09 12.89 0.00
C LEU A 25 -5.77 14.37 0.30
N GLU A 26 -6.15 15.28 -0.59
CA GLU A 26 -6.00 16.74 -0.42
C GLU A 26 -6.79 17.23 0.80
N ALA A 27 -8.07 16.84 0.93
CA ALA A 27 -8.90 17.24 2.07
C ALA A 27 -8.29 16.84 3.42
N VAL A 28 -7.60 15.70 3.48
CA VAL A 28 -6.88 15.26 4.70
C VAL A 28 -5.55 16.03 4.84
N ARG A 29 -4.81 16.28 3.76
CA ARG A 29 -3.56 17.08 3.85
C ARG A 29 -3.80 18.52 4.31
N ASP A 30 -4.94 19.09 3.96
CA ASP A 30 -5.37 20.43 4.38
C ASP A 30 -5.84 20.50 5.85
N GLY A 31 -5.62 19.43 6.63
CA GLY A 31 -5.97 19.36 8.04
C GLY A 31 -7.39 18.88 8.32
N GLY A 32 -8.16 18.55 7.27
CA GLY A 32 -9.51 18.01 7.41
C GLY A 32 -9.52 16.65 8.12
N THR A 33 -10.61 16.36 8.82
CA THR A 33 -10.87 15.05 9.45
C THR A 33 -12.17 14.41 8.94
N PRO A 34 -12.36 14.27 7.61
CA PRO A 34 -13.58 13.73 7.05
C PRO A 34 -13.77 12.26 7.43
N THR A 35 -15.03 11.86 7.64
CA THR A 35 -15.40 10.45 7.69
C THR A 35 -15.55 9.95 6.26
N LEU A 36 -14.57 9.20 5.77
CA LEU A 36 -14.53 8.66 4.41
C LEU A 36 -14.86 7.16 4.41
N THR A 37 -15.76 6.76 3.53
CA THR A 37 -16.02 5.34 3.18
C THR A 37 -14.82 4.73 2.42
N THR A 38 -14.82 3.41 2.22
CA THR A 38 -13.76 2.71 1.46
C THR A 38 -13.65 3.22 0.02
N GLY A 39 -14.77 3.35 -0.69
CA GLY A 39 -14.83 3.83 -2.07
C GLY A 39 -14.48 5.32 -2.24
N GLN A 40 -14.61 6.13 -1.18
CA GLN A 40 -14.17 7.53 -1.20
C GLN A 40 -12.65 7.69 -1.02
N LYS A 41 -11.96 6.68 -0.49
CA LYS A 41 -10.51 6.73 -0.28
C LYS A 41 -9.73 6.27 -1.50
N HIS A 42 -10.25 5.27 -2.20
CA HIS A 42 -9.55 4.64 -3.31
C HIS A 42 -10.51 4.29 -4.45
N ARG A 43 -9.99 4.37 -5.67
CA ARG A 43 -10.56 3.73 -6.85
C ARG A 43 -9.72 2.53 -7.28
N ARG A 44 -10.27 1.70 -8.17
CA ARG A 44 -9.61 0.50 -8.68
C ARG A 44 -9.48 0.56 -10.19
N GLU A 45 -8.27 0.37 -10.68
CA GLU A 45 -7.97 0.34 -12.10
C GLU A 45 -7.49 -1.07 -12.46
N CYS A 46 -8.21 -1.75 -13.35
CA CYS A 46 -7.94 -3.13 -13.75
C CYS A 46 -7.50 -3.15 -15.21
N TYR A 47 -6.45 -3.91 -15.49
CA TYR A 47 -5.94 -4.20 -16.84
C TYR A 47 -6.02 -5.70 -17.03
N VAL A 48 -6.81 -6.14 -18.02
CA VAL A 48 -7.26 -7.53 -18.14
C VAL A 48 -6.99 -8.03 -19.55
N ALA A 49 -6.20 -9.09 -19.68
CA ALA A 49 -6.06 -9.84 -20.91
C ALA A 49 -7.01 -11.04 -20.87
N VAL A 50 -7.75 -11.26 -21.95
CA VAL A 50 -8.79 -12.29 -22.05
C VAL A 50 -8.55 -13.17 -23.27
N GLU A 51 -9.17 -14.35 -23.27
CA GLU A 51 -9.19 -15.24 -24.42
C GLU A 51 -9.96 -14.61 -25.61
N GLU A 52 -9.65 -15.01 -26.85
CA GLU A 52 -10.26 -14.41 -28.05
C GLU A 52 -11.79 -14.53 -28.08
N SER A 53 -12.34 -15.63 -27.54
CA SER A 53 -13.78 -15.90 -27.49
C SER A 53 -14.45 -15.42 -26.19
N ALA A 54 -13.74 -14.74 -25.30
CA ALA A 54 -14.28 -14.35 -24.00
C ALA A 54 -15.30 -13.21 -24.10
N ASP A 55 -16.39 -13.31 -23.33
CA ASP A 55 -17.37 -12.25 -23.18
C ASP A 55 -16.83 -11.15 -22.24
N LYS A 56 -16.33 -10.08 -22.85
CA LYS A 56 -15.78 -8.92 -22.13
C LYS A 56 -16.81 -8.23 -21.24
N ALA A 57 -18.08 -8.14 -21.66
CA ALA A 57 -19.11 -7.47 -20.86
C ALA A 57 -19.41 -8.27 -19.59
N LEU A 58 -19.53 -9.60 -19.73
CA LEU A 58 -19.72 -10.49 -18.59
C LEU A 58 -18.53 -10.46 -17.63
N ILE A 59 -17.29 -10.44 -18.15
CA ILE A 59 -16.09 -10.35 -17.31
C ILE A 59 -16.05 -9.01 -16.58
N GLU A 60 -16.34 -7.90 -17.25
CA GLU A 60 -16.39 -6.58 -16.63
C GLU A 60 -17.44 -6.50 -15.52
N GLU A 61 -18.65 -7.02 -15.75
CA GLU A 61 -19.69 -7.10 -14.73
C GLU A 61 -19.23 -7.94 -13.53
N LYS A 62 -18.68 -9.14 -13.77
CA LYS A 62 -18.16 -10.01 -12.70
C LYS A 62 -17.05 -9.34 -11.89
N ILE A 63 -16.17 -8.56 -12.53
CA ILE A 63 -15.16 -7.79 -11.82
C ILE A 63 -15.84 -6.74 -10.95
N LYS A 64 -16.65 -5.85 -11.53
CA LYS A 64 -17.24 -4.70 -10.82
C LYS A 64 -18.16 -5.12 -9.67
N THR A 65 -18.85 -6.24 -9.81
CA THR A 65 -19.79 -6.74 -8.80
C THR A 65 -19.17 -7.68 -7.77
N MET A 66 -17.87 -7.99 -7.87
CA MET A 66 -17.22 -8.95 -6.97
C MET A 66 -17.21 -8.45 -5.51
N PRO A 67 -17.86 -9.15 -4.58
CA PRO A 67 -17.92 -8.75 -3.17
C PRO A 67 -16.54 -8.73 -2.53
N ASN A 68 -16.32 -7.81 -1.58
CA ASN A 68 -15.06 -7.62 -0.84
C ASN A 68 -13.85 -7.17 -1.67
N TYR A 69 -13.92 -7.25 -3.00
CA TYR A 69 -12.82 -6.87 -3.88
C TYR A 69 -13.11 -5.56 -4.61
N PHE A 70 -14.26 -5.45 -5.28
CA PHE A 70 -14.52 -4.37 -6.24
C PHE A 70 -15.86 -3.67 -6.05
N ALA A 71 -16.88 -4.36 -5.51
CA ALA A 71 -18.25 -3.84 -5.40
C ALA A 71 -18.39 -2.50 -4.68
N ASP A 72 -17.53 -2.23 -3.68
CA ASP A 72 -17.57 -0.99 -2.88
C ASP A 72 -16.72 0.15 -3.45
N TYR A 73 -16.15 -0.03 -4.65
CA TYR A 73 -15.17 0.87 -5.24
C TYR A 73 -15.58 1.27 -6.65
N GLU A 74 -15.34 2.53 -7.00
CA GLU A 74 -15.29 2.92 -8.40
C GLU A 74 -14.19 2.10 -9.10
N THR A 75 -14.59 1.26 -10.05
CA THR A 75 -13.72 0.27 -10.69
C THR A 75 -13.75 0.45 -12.21
N THR A 76 -12.59 0.72 -12.80
CA THR A 76 -12.38 0.79 -14.25
C THR A 76 -11.75 -0.51 -14.74
N VAL A 77 -12.28 -1.07 -15.84
CA VAL A 77 -11.75 -2.29 -16.46
C VAL A 77 -11.27 -1.95 -17.87
N ASN A 78 -9.98 -2.16 -18.12
CA ASN A 78 -9.34 -1.95 -19.40
C ASN A 78 -8.94 -3.30 -19.99
N PHE A 79 -9.52 -3.67 -21.14
CA PHE A 79 -9.11 -4.88 -21.84
C PHE A 79 -7.89 -4.59 -22.71
N VAL A 80 -6.79 -5.29 -22.43
CA VAL A 80 -5.48 -5.07 -23.02
C VAL A 80 -4.89 -6.37 -23.56
N SER A 81 -3.84 -6.27 -24.38
CA SER A 81 -3.12 -7.46 -24.85
C SER A 81 -2.25 -8.06 -23.73
N VAL A 82 -1.91 -9.35 -23.84
CA VAL A 82 -0.93 -9.99 -22.95
C VAL A 82 0.45 -9.30 -23.06
N GLU A 83 0.80 -8.83 -24.25
CA GLU A 83 2.07 -8.12 -24.49
C GLU A 83 2.12 -6.77 -23.78
N GLU A 84 1.01 -6.04 -23.76
CA GLU A 84 0.88 -4.79 -23.01
C GLU A 84 1.00 -5.03 -21.51
N LEU A 85 0.39 -6.09 -20.96
CA LEU A 85 0.57 -6.44 -19.56
C LEU A 85 2.03 -6.74 -19.21
N ARG A 86 2.76 -7.42 -20.10
CA ARG A 86 4.18 -7.73 -19.89
C ARG A 86 5.07 -6.51 -19.98
N THR A 87 4.80 -5.61 -20.93
CA THR A 87 5.65 -4.45 -21.18
C THR A 87 5.38 -3.32 -20.19
N ASN A 88 4.10 -3.02 -19.94
CA ASN A 88 3.70 -1.84 -19.17
C ASN A 88 3.28 -2.15 -17.73
N HIS A 89 2.95 -3.42 -17.41
CA HIS A 89 2.39 -3.82 -16.12
C HIS A 89 3.11 -5.02 -15.48
N SER A 90 4.39 -5.22 -15.81
CA SER A 90 5.25 -6.26 -15.21
C SER A 90 5.86 -5.85 -13.88
N GLY A 91 5.99 -4.56 -13.62
CA GLY A 91 6.49 -4.03 -12.36
C GLY A 91 5.56 -4.31 -11.18
N MET A 92 6.10 -4.23 -9.96
CA MET A 92 5.34 -4.27 -8.72
C MET A 92 5.47 -2.95 -7.93
N PRO A 93 5.13 -1.80 -8.55
CA PRO A 93 5.18 -0.53 -7.85
C PRO A 93 4.11 -0.50 -6.77
N HIS A 94 4.40 0.22 -5.69
CA HIS A 94 3.42 0.48 -4.65
C HIS A 94 3.78 1.78 -3.92
N GLY A 95 2.83 2.30 -3.16
CA GLY A 95 3.07 3.41 -2.28
C GLY A 95 1.91 3.60 -1.33
N GLY A 96 1.87 4.76 -0.71
CA GLY A 96 0.78 5.17 0.14
C GLY A 96 1.22 6.25 1.11
N SER A 97 0.25 6.90 1.73
CA SER A 97 0.46 7.87 2.80
C SER A 97 -0.31 7.44 4.05
N VAL A 98 0.30 7.64 5.21
CA VAL A 98 -0.36 7.63 6.50
C VAL A 98 -0.35 9.07 7.00
N ILE A 99 -1.54 9.66 7.14
CA ILE A 99 -1.70 11.06 7.54
C ILE A 99 -2.49 11.12 8.85
N ARG A 100 -1.98 11.91 9.80
CA ARG A 100 -2.61 12.17 11.08
C ARG A 100 -2.76 13.68 11.28
N ASN A 101 -4.02 14.12 11.38
CA ASN A 101 -4.37 15.47 11.79
C ASN A 101 -4.79 15.48 13.26
N GLY A 102 -4.37 16.51 14.00
CA GLY A 102 -4.71 16.72 15.39
C GLY A 102 -4.84 18.20 15.72
N VAL A 103 -5.50 18.51 16.84
CA VAL A 103 -5.66 19.87 17.34
C VAL A 103 -5.15 19.99 18.77
N THR A 104 -4.53 21.13 19.10
CA THR A 104 -4.12 21.50 20.45
C THR A 104 -4.49 22.95 20.76
N GLY A 105 -4.26 23.37 22.01
CA GLY A 105 -4.61 24.70 22.49
C GLY A 105 -6.09 24.83 22.86
N GLU A 106 -6.39 25.79 23.74
CA GLU A 106 -7.76 26.10 24.15
C GLU A 106 -8.63 26.41 22.93
N GLY A 107 -9.79 25.74 22.83
CA GLY A 107 -10.69 25.85 21.69
C GLY A 107 -10.18 25.22 20.39
N GLY A 108 -9.11 24.42 20.42
CA GLY A 108 -8.57 23.73 19.23
C GLY A 108 -7.90 24.67 18.23
N ARG A 109 -7.37 25.81 18.70
CA ARG A 109 -6.81 26.88 17.85
C ARG A 109 -5.55 26.49 17.07
N ASN A 110 -4.85 25.43 17.45
CA ASN A 110 -3.63 24.99 16.79
C ASN A 110 -3.86 23.65 16.10
N THR A 111 -3.78 23.63 14.77
CA THR A 111 -3.88 22.42 13.96
C THR A 111 -2.49 21.86 13.65
N HIS A 112 -2.35 20.54 13.65
CA HIS A 112 -1.09 19.83 13.39
C HIS A 112 -1.33 18.67 12.43
N THR A 113 -0.43 18.52 11.47
CA THR A 113 -0.46 17.44 10.48
C THR A 113 0.86 16.68 10.51
N ILE A 114 0.79 15.35 10.58
CA ILE A 114 1.93 14.44 10.42
C ILE A 114 1.63 13.55 9.24
N GLU A 115 2.52 13.51 8.25
CA GLU A 115 2.42 12.63 7.09
C GLU A 115 3.68 11.77 6.97
N PHE A 116 3.48 10.48 6.70
CA PHE A 116 4.51 9.55 6.28
C PHE A 116 4.10 8.93 4.95
N SER A 117 4.99 8.95 3.94
CA SER A 117 4.68 8.46 2.61
C SER A 117 5.76 7.54 2.04
N LEU A 118 5.33 6.61 1.17
CA LEU A 118 6.19 5.72 0.41
C LEU A 118 5.87 5.86 -1.08
N ARG A 119 6.93 5.89 -1.89
CA ARG A 119 6.87 5.77 -3.36
C ARG A 119 7.91 4.73 -3.77
N LEU A 120 7.42 3.56 -4.18
CA LEU A 120 8.24 2.37 -4.40
C LEU A 120 8.09 1.90 -5.83
N ASP A 121 9.22 1.74 -6.53
CA ASP A 121 9.24 1.09 -7.84
C ASP A 121 9.10 -0.43 -7.72
N SER A 122 9.61 -1.01 -6.61
CA SER A 122 9.52 -2.43 -6.27
C SER A 122 9.12 -2.61 -4.81
N ASN A 123 7.82 -2.87 -4.57
CA ASN A 123 7.30 -3.23 -3.26
C ASN A 123 7.97 -4.45 -2.61
N PRO A 124 8.22 -5.58 -3.32
CA PRO A 124 8.86 -6.73 -2.69
C PRO A 124 10.30 -6.44 -2.26
N GLU A 125 11.07 -5.66 -3.02
CA GLU A 125 12.45 -5.30 -2.64
C GLU A 125 12.48 -4.39 -1.41
N PHE A 126 11.59 -3.40 -1.36
CA PHE A 126 11.46 -2.54 -0.19
C PHE A 126 11.04 -3.34 1.05
N THR A 127 10.06 -4.24 0.90
CA THR A 127 9.63 -5.14 1.98
C THR A 127 10.77 -6.03 2.46
N ALA A 128 11.53 -6.62 1.54
CA ALA A 128 12.71 -7.42 1.87
C ALA A 128 13.76 -6.61 2.65
N SER A 129 13.94 -5.33 2.30
CA SER A 129 14.87 -4.44 3.01
C SER A 129 14.44 -4.19 4.46
N VAL A 130 13.14 -4.03 4.72
CA VAL A 130 12.56 -3.93 6.07
C VAL A 130 12.74 -5.25 6.84
N LEU A 131 12.60 -6.40 6.19
CA LEU A 131 12.83 -7.71 6.81
C LEU A 131 14.29 -7.87 7.24
N VAL A 132 15.25 -7.51 6.38
CA VAL A 132 16.69 -7.59 6.68
C VAL A 132 17.08 -6.67 7.85
N SER A 133 16.56 -5.45 7.91
CA SER A 133 16.82 -4.56 9.05
C SER A 133 16.17 -5.07 10.35
N SER A 134 14.97 -5.65 10.26
CA SER A 134 14.29 -6.27 11.39
C SER A 134 15.02 -7.50 11.91
N ALA A 135 15.60 -8.33 11.02
CA ALA A 135 16.40 -9.49 11.41
C ALA A 135 17.62 -9.11 12.27
N ARG A 136 18.28 -7.99 11.94
CA ARG A 136 19.36 -7.42 12.78
C ARG A 136 18.86 -7.06 14.17
N ALA A 137 17.68 -6.44 14.26
CA ALA A 137 17.10 -6.08 15.55
C ALA A 137 16.78 -7.33 16.38
N VAL A 138 16.16 -8.35 15.77
CA VAL A 138 15.86 -9.63 16.43
C VAL A 138 17.13 -10.30 16.97
N TYR A 139 18.22 -10.31 16.19
CA TYR A 139 19.51 -10.83 16.66
C TYR A 139 20.01 -10.09 17.92
N ARG A 140 20.01 -8.75 17.90
CA ARG A 140 20.42 -7.93 19.05
C ARG A 140 19.51 -8.09 20.26
N MET A 141 18.21 -8.31 20.06
CA MET A 141 17.26 -8.60 21.13
C MET A 141 17.58 -9.94 21.80
N ALA A 142 17.86 -10.97 20.99
CA ALA A 142 18.26 -12.29 21.48
C ALA A 142 19.57 -12.25 22.28
N GLU A 143 20.57 -11.46 21.85
CA GLU A 143 21.80 -11.24 22.63
C GLU A 143 21.55 -10.63 24.01
N ARG A 144 20.46 -9.89 24.19
CA ARG A 144 20.03 -9.32 25.46
C ARG A 144 19.06 -10.21 26.25
N GLY A 145 18.81 -11.44 25.77
CA GLY A 145 17.90 -12.39 26.39
C GLY A 145 16.41 -12.07 26.20
N ASP A 146 16.06 -11.20 25.24
CA ASP A 146 14.67 -10.87 24.94
C ASP A 146 14.11 -11.82 23.88
N PHE A 147 13.22 -12.72 24.31
CA PHE A 147 12.65 -13.79 23.50
C PHE A 147 11.12 -13.67 23.39
N GLY A 148 10.54 -14.42 22.44
CA GLY A 148 9.10 -14.46 22.17
C GLY A 148 8.70 -13.76 20.88
N CYS A 149 7.40 -13.73 20.60
CA CYS A 149 6.86 -13.06 19.43
C CYS A 149 6.91 -11.53 19.62
N LYS A 150 7.38 -10.81 18.61
CA LYS A 150 7.54 -9.35 18.61
C LYS A 150 6.93 -8.77 17.35
N THR A 151 6.47 -7.53 17.46
CA THR A 151 6.05 -6.68 16.34
C THR A 151 7.03 -5.53 16.17
N LEU A 152 6.87 -4.74 15.09
CA LEU A 152 7.68 -3.53 14.89
C LEU A 152 7.50 -2.50 16.02
N PHE A 153 6.40 -2.56 16.80
CA PHE A 153 6.20 -1.68 17.96
C PHE A 153 7.09 -2.03 19.15
N ASP A 154 7.63 -3.25 19.20
CA ASP A 154 8.52 -3.71 20.25
C ASP A 154 10.00 -3.46 19.93
N ILE A 155 10.30 -3.07 18.69
CA ILE A 155 11.67 -2.87 18.20
C ILE A 155 12.05 -1.40 18.32
N ALA A 156 13.08 -1.12 19.12
CA ALA A 156 13.66 0.23 19.15
C ALA A 156 14.34 0.56 17.82
N PRO A 157 14.13 1.76 17.22
CA PRO A 157 14.75 2.12 15.93
C PRO A 157 16.26 1.94 15.87
N ARG A 158 16.96 2.14 17.00
CA ARG A 158 18.41 1.91 17.13
C ARG A 158 18.87 0.50 16.79
N ASP A 159 18.00 -0.50 17.00
CA ASP A 159 18.34 -1.90 16.79
C ASP A 159 18.26 -2.30 15.31
N LEU A 160 17.57 -1.51 14.48
CA LEU A 160 17.51 -1.70 13.03
C LEU A 160 18.81 -1.28 12.33
N SER A 161 19.57 -0.35 12.92
CA SER A 161 20.77 0.22 12.33
C SER A 161 22.01 -0.65 12.54
N PRO A 162 22.89 -0.80 11.53
CA PRO A 162 24.19 -1.47 11.70
C PRO A 162 25.15 -0.66 12.57
N LEU A 163 24.95 0.66 12.69
CA LEU A 163 25.83 1.56 13.43
C LEU A 163 25.78 1.31 14.93
N SER A 164 26.89 1.60 15.60
CA SER A 164 26.97 1.65 17.07
C SER A 164 26.08 2.76 17.63
N ALA A 165 25.75 2.67 18.93
CA ALA A 165 24.93 3.68 19.59
C ALA A 165 25.61 5.06 19.60
N GLU A 166 26.94 5.12 19.65
CA GLU A 166 27.71 6.37 19.58
C GLU A 166 27.64 6.99 18.18
N GLU A 167 27.84 6.20 17.13
CA GLU A 167 27.73 6.68 15.75
C GLU A 167 26.33 7.20 15.42
N GLN A 168 25.28 6.52 15.89
CA GLN A 168 23.91 6.98 15.69
C GLN A 168 23.68 8.35 16.35
N ARG A 169 24.16 8.56 17.58
CA ARG A 169 24.07 9.87 18.25
C ARG A 169 24.87 10.96 17.56
N ARG A 170 26.01 10.62 16.95
CA ARG A 170 26.86 11.59 16.26
C ARG A 170 26.33 11.98 14.89
N LEU A 171 25.67 11.05 14.18
CA LEU A 171 25.33 11.22 12.76
C LEU A 171 23.85 11.49 12.50
N LEU A 172 22.94 11.11 13.42
CA LEU A 172 21.49 11.08 13.16
C LEU A 172 20.64 11.81 14.21
N LEU A 173 21.24 12.33 15.30
CA LEU A 173 20.59 13.10 16.37
C LEU A 173 21.30 14.45 16.54
#